data_AF-A0A6N9TDN6-F1
#
_entry.id   AF-A0A6N9TDN6-F1
#
_cell.length_a   1.000
_cell.length_b   1.000
_cell.length_c   1.000
_cell.angle_alpha   90.00
_cell.angle_beta   90.00
_cell.angle_gamma   90.00
#
_symmetry.space_group_name_H-M   'P 1'
#
loop_
_entity.id
_entity.type
_entity.pdbx_description
1 polymer ?
#
loop_
_entity_poly.entity_id
_entity_poly.type
_entity_poly.pdbx_seq_one_letter_code
_entity_poly.pdbx_strand_id
1 'polypeptide(L)'
;MVRRMTPSQYNSWLRQQQQKERDAIRRYNQEFDRVNRANKAAHEKQVRDINREIDRVNQHNKRVVNDYNREVRNYNQKRQAAINKYNQAVRSHNSQVERDRQRRLSALRALTTTQYVEVRDSAFDLSERYARIESAGSANEDILAAAERESSNSAAVAYALNADASAPADGEQDTGILDYLSDLSQDLCDRWRGALFALNPSNADAARHFCTSVREIFSEILGRWAEDKDVIAADPNCEKTQQGTPSRRAKIRFLLRQKGADSPEMLGFVEKDIDDILQLFPVFNKATHGAAGTITFASLQALRQRVEGGIMFLATIAS
;
A
#
# COMPACT_ATOMS: atom_id res chain seq x y z
N MET A 1 -5.40 96.43 -78.20
CA MET A 1 -4.01 96.19 -78.64
C MET A 1 -3.42 95.03 -77.85
N VAL A 2 -3.32 93.85 -78.46
CA VAL A 2 -2.65 92.68 -77.84
C VAL A 2 -1.15 92.91 -77.93
N ARG A 3 -0.49 93.22 -76.81
CA ARG A 3 0.99 93.33 -76.77
C ARG A 3 1.58 91.95 -77.06
N ARG A 4 2.10 91.77 -78.26
CA ARG A 4 2.81 90.54 -78.66
C ARG A 4 4.14 90.49 -77.93
N MET A 5 4.32 89.44 -77.15
CA MET A 5 5.57 89.13 -76.44
C MET A 5 6.71 88.99 -77.44
N THR A 6 7.86 89.63 -77.19
CA THR A 6 9.02 89.47 -78.09
C THR A 6 9.63 88.07 -77.90
N PRO A 7 10.30 87.50 -78.91
CA PRO A 7 10.94 86.17 -78.80
C PRO A 7 11.89 86.05 -77.60
N SER A 8 12.59 87.14 -77.24
CA SER A 8 13.45 87.21 -76.05
C SER A 8 12.65 87.14 -74.73
N GLN A 9 11.52 87.86 -74.66
CA GLN A 9 10.60 87.79 -73.52
C GLN A 9 9.99 86.39 -73.37
N TYR A 10 9.55 85.76 -74.47
CA TYR A 10 9.04 84.39 -74.47
C TYR A 10 10.06 83.39 -73.94
N ASN A 11 11.32 83.47 -74.41
CA ASN A 11 12.39 82.59 -73.94
C ASN A 11 12.77 82.83 -72.46
N SER A 12 12.60 84.05 -71.95
CA SER A 12 12.80 84.37 -70.53
C SER A 12 11.66 83.80 -69.68
N TRP A 13 10.41 83.99 -70.11
CA TRP A 13 9.23 83.42 -69.46
C TRP A 13 9.24 81.88 -69.46
N LEU A 14 9.62 81.25 -70.57
CA LEU A 14 9.74 79.80 -70.69
C LEU A 14 10.79 79.25 -69.71
N ARG A 15 11.95 79.93 -69.59
CA ARG A 15 12.98 79.57 -68.60
C ARG A 15 12.51 79.74 -67.17
N GLN A 16 11.75 80.81 -66.90
CA GLN A 16 11.17 81.04 -65.57
C GLN A 16 10.13 79.97 -65.23
N GLN A 17 9.31 79.53 -66.18
CA GLN A 17 8.37 78.41 -66.00
C GLN A 17 9.10 77.09 -65.76
N GLN A 18 10.12 76.77 -66.57
CA GLN A 18 10.94 75.56 -66.39
C GLN A 18 11.66 75.55 -65.04
N GLN A 19 12.16 76.69 -64.56
CA GLN A 19 12.74 76.79 -63.22
C GLN A 19 11.69 76.54 -62.12
N LYS A 20 10.49 77.15 -62.24
CA LYS A 20 9.39 76.90 -61.31
C LYS A 20 8.97 75.43 -61.27
N GLU A 21 8.89 74.77 -62.42
CA GLU A 21 8.61 73.33 -62.50
C GLU A 21 9.71 72.50 -61.83
N ARG A 22 10.99 72.79 -62.12
CA ARG A 22 12.12 72.11 -61.48
C ARG A 22 12.15 72.30 -59.97
N ASP A 23 11.78 73.48 -59.48
CA ASP A 23 11.72 73.77 -58.05
C ASP A 23 10.52 73.08 -57.39
N ALA A 24 9.37 73.02 -58.07
CA ALA A 24 8.21 72.27 -57.61
C ALA A 24 8.50 70.75 -57.53
N ILE A 25 9.14 70.18 -58.56
CA ILE A 25 9.57 68.77 -58.57
C ILE A 25 10.57 68.50 -57.45
N ARG A 26 11.55 69.40 -57.23
CA ARG A 26 12.51 69.25 -56.13
C ARG A 26 11.83 69.27 -54.77
N ARG A 27 10.86 70.16 -54.54
CA ARG A 27 10.09 70.20 -53.29
C ARG A 27 9.25 68.94 -53.09
N TYR A 28 8.57 68.48 -54.14
CA TYR A 28 7.80 67.24 -54.10
C TYR A 28 8.68 66.03 -53.78
N ASN A 29 9.83 65.90 -54.44
CA ASN A 29 10.77 64.81 -54.18
C ASN A 29 11.33 64.88 -52.75
N GLN A 30 11.66 66.07 -52.24
CA GLN A 30 12.10 66.26 -50.86
C GLN A 30 11.02 65.86 -49.84
N GLU A 31 9.76 66.18 -50.11
CA GLU A 31 8.63 65.80 -49.26
C GLU A 31 8.36 64.30 -49.32
N PHE A 32 8.40 63.70 -50.51
CA PHE A 32 8.30 62.26 -50.70
C PHE A 32 9.39 61.50 -49.95
N ASP A 33 10.65 61.94 -50.06
CA ASP A 33 11.77 61.35 -49.32
C ASP A 33 11.65 61.55 -47.81
N ARG A 34 11.07 62.67 -47.37
CA ARG A 34 10.78 62.92 -45.95
C ARG A 34 9.71 61.97 -45.43
N VAL A 35 8.60 61.82 -46.14
CA VAL A 35 7.50 60.92 -45.78
C VAL A 35 7.97 59.47 -45.80
N ASN A 36 8.72 59.05 -46.82
CA ASN A 36 9.28 57.70 -46.87
C ASN A 36 10.25 57.40 -45.74
N ARG A 37 11.13 58.35 -45.39
CA ARG A 37 12.02 58.21 -44.22
C ARG A 37 11.23 58.15 -42.91
N ALA A 38 10.19 58.96 -42.76
CA ALA A 38 9.33 58.94 -41.58
C ALA A 38 8.57 57.61 -41.46
N ASN A 39 8.00 57.11 -42.55
CA ASN A 39 7.31 55.83 -42.60
C ASN A 39 8.25 54.65 -42.30
N LYS A 40 9.45 54.66 -42.88
CA LYS A 40 10.49 53.65 -42.60
C LYS A 40 10.89 53.67 -41.12
N ALA A 41 11.16 54.85 -40.57
CA ALA A 41 11.53 55.00 -39.15
C ALA A 41 10.39 54.57 -38.21
N ALA A 42 9.13 54.87 -38.54
CA ALA A 42 7.96 54.44 -37.77
C ALA A 42 7.80 52.91 -37.79
N HIS A 43 7.95 52.29 -38.96
CA HIS A 43 7.91 50.83 -39.10
C HIS A 43 9.06 50.15 -38.33
N GLU A 44 10.29 50.65 -38.46
CA GLU A 44 11.45 50.14 -37.70
C GLU A 44 11.29 50.31 -36.18
N LYS A 45 10.64 51.39 -35.74
CA LYS A 45 10.29 51.57 -34.32
C LYS A 45 9.27 50.52 -33.88
N GLN A 46 8.20 50.31 -34.65
CA GLN A 46 7.17 49.31 -34.33
C GLN A 46 7.75 47.89 -34.27
N VAL A 47 8.61 47.50 -35.23
CA VAL A 47 9.29 46.20 -35.21
C VAL A 47 10.18 46.05 -33.98
N ARG A 48 10.94 47.08 -33.61
CA ARG A 48 11.76 47.05 -32.39
C ARG A 48 10.93 46.90 -31.13
N ASP A 49 9.80 47.59 -31.03
CA ASP A 49 8.93 47.52 -29.86
C ASP A 49 8.24 46.14 -29.77
N ILE A 50 7.82 45.56 -30.89
CA ILE A 50 7.30 44.18 -30.95
C ILE A 50 8.37 43.17 -30.52
N ASN A 51 9.59 43.27 -31.06
CA ASN A 51 10.68 42.36 -30.70
C ASN A 51 11.03 42.44 -29.21
N ARG A 52 11.04 43.64 -28.63
CA ARG A 52 11.23 43.83 -27.18
C ARG A 52 10.15 43.13 -26.36
N GLU A 53 8.90 43.20 -26.80
CA GLU A 53 7.80 42.55 -26.09
C GLU A 53 7.89 41.03 -26.21
N ILE A 54 8.22 40.50 -27.39
CA ILE A 54 8.49 39.08 -27.61
C ILE A 54 9.62 38.60 -26.67
N ASP A 55 10.71 39.35 -26.58
CA ASP A 55 11.83 39.01 -25.69
C ASP A 55 11.41 39.00 -24.22
N ARG A 56 10.60 39.96 -23.77
CA ARG A 56 10.06 40.00 -22.40
C ARG A 56 9.19 38.79 -22.11
N VAL A 57 8.25 38.47 -22.99
CA VAL A 57 7.35 37.32 -22.83
C VAL A 57 8.15 36.01 -22.84
N ASN A 58 9.11 35.87 -23.74
CA ASN A 58 9.97 34.69 -23.80
C ASN A 58 10.81 34.52 -22.52
N GLN A 59 11.37 35.61 -21.98
CA GLN A 59 12.10 35.58 -20.71
C GLN A 59 11.17 35.23 -19.54
N HIS A 60 9.96 35.79 -19.50
CA HIS A 60 8.98 35.47 -18.47
C HIS A 60 8.58 34.00 -18.53
N ASN A 61 8.19 33.49 -19.71
CA ASN A 61 7.83 32.09 -19.91
C ASN A 61 8.97 31.15 -19.51
N LYS A 62 10.21 31.49 -19.87
CA LYS A 62 11.39 30.70 -19.47
C LYS A 62 11.54 30.64 -17.95
N ARG A 63 11.30 31.74 -17.22
CA ARG A 63 11.34 31.76 -15.76
C ARG A 63 10.23 30.89 -15.17
N VAL A 64 9.00 31.09 -15.60
CA VAL A 64 7.83 30.31 -15.13
C VAL A 64 8.05 28.81 -15.34
N VAL A 65 8.52 28.40 -16.52
CA VAL A 65 8.81 26.99 -16.82
C VAL A 65 9.94 26.46 -15.93
N ASN A 66 11.00 27.24 -15.72
CA ASN A 66 12.11 26.82 -14.86
C ASN A 66 11.69 26.69 -13.39
N ASP A 67 10.88 27.62 -12.89
CA ASP A 67 10.36 27.61 -11.53
C ASP A 67 9.43 26.41 -11.32
N TYR A 68 8.48 26.18 -12.24
CA TYR A 68 7.62 25.01 -12.23
C TYR A 68 8.42 23.70 -12.27
N ASN A 69 9.40 23.59 -13.18
CA ASN A 69 10.27 22.41 -13.26
C ASN A 69 11.07 22.18 -11.97
N ARG A 70 11.52 23.26 -11.30
CA ARG A 70 12.20 23.18 -10.01
C ARG A 70 11.27 22.67 -8.91
N GLU A 71 10.03 23.17 -8.85
CA GLU A 71 9.02 22.72 -7.90
C GLU A 71 8.66 21.25 -8.10
N VAL A 72 8.45 20.82 -9.35
CA VAL A 72 8.18 19.41 -9.68
C VAL A 72 9.34 18.52 -9.25
N ARG A 73 10.60 18.92 -9.50
CA ARG A 73 11.77 18.17 -9.03
C ARG A 73 11.82 18.09 -7.51
N ASN A 74 11.58 19.20 -6.81
CA ASN A 74 11.56 19.23 -5.34
C ASN A 74 10.45 18.32 -4.78
N TYR A 75 9.26 18.36 -5.37
CA TYR A 75 8.14 17.50 -4.99
C TYR A 75 8.49 16.02 -5.19
N ASN A 76 9.02 15.66 -6.36
CA ASN A 76 9.43 14.29 -6.67
C ASN A 76 10.54 13.80 -5.73
N GLN A 77 11.52 14.64 -5.41
CA GLN A 77 12.57 14.31 -4.44
C GLN A 77 12.00 14.07 -3.04
N LYS A 78 11.11 14.93 -2.56
CA LYS A 78 10.44 14.76 -1.25
C LYS A 78 9.61 13.48 -1.21
N ARG A 79 8.85 13.20 -2.26
CA ARG A 79 8.05 11.97 -2.38
C ARG A 79 8.94 10.74 -2.37
N GLN A 80 10.03 10.74 -3.14
CA GLN A 80 10.99 9.63 -3.15
C GLN A 80 11.66 9.45 -1.78
N ALA A 81 12.03 10.53 -1.10
CA ALA A 81 12.60 10.47 0.25
C ALA A 81 11.61 9.87 1.25
N ALA A 82 10.32 10.22 1.17
CA ALA A 82 9.27 9.65 2.01
C ALA A 82 9.09 8.15 1.76
N ILE A 83 9.05 7.73 0.48
CA ILE A 83 8.97 6.32 0.10
C ILE A 83 10.20 5.55 0.62
N ASN A 84 11.41 6.09 0.43
CA ASN A 84 12.63 5.46 0.90
C ASN A 84 12.66 5.34 2.43
N LYS A 85 12.20 6.37 3.15
CA LYS A 85 12.10 6.34 4.62
C LYS A 85 11.10 5.28 5.09
N TYR A 86 9.94 5.19 4.45
CA TYR A 86 8.95 4.15 4.72
C TYR A 86 9.53 2.76 4.46
N ASN A 87 10.11 2.53 3.29
CA ASN A 87 10.72 1.25 2.94
C ASN A 87 11.85 0.85 3.90
N GLN A 88 12.66 1.82 4.35
CA GLN A 88 13.70 1.59 5.36
C GLN A 88 13.09 1.17 6.71
N ALA A 89 12.01 1.83 7.15
CA ALA A 89 11.31 1.48 8.37
C ALA A 89 10.71 0.07 8.30
N VAL A 90 10.06 -0.28 7.18
CA VAL A 90 9.51 -1.62 6.94
C VAL A 90 10.62 -2.68 6.98
N ARG A 91 11.71 -2.49 6.24
CA ARG A 91 12.86 -3.44 6.25
C ARG A 91 13.46 -3.60 7.64
N SER A 92 13.60 -2.50 8.38
CA SER A 92 14.11 -2.53 9.75
C SER A 92 13.17 -3.31 10.66
N HIS A 93 11.86 -3.08 10.56
CA HIS A 93 10.85 -3.81 11.32
C HIS A 93 10.86 -5.30 11.01
N ASN A 94 10.81 -5.70 9.73
CA ASN A 94 10.85 -7.11 9.33
C ASN A 94 12.16 -7.78 9.81
N SER A 95 13.30 -7.09 9.71
CA SER A 95 14.56 -7.61 10.25
C SER A 95 14.58 -7.80 11.77
N GLN A 96 13.75 -7.04 12.51
CA GLN A 96 13.59 -7.21 13.95
C GLN A 96 12.69 -8.41 14.24
N VAL A 97 11.53 -8.49 13.57
CA VAL A 97 10.58 -9.61 13.69
C VAL A 97 11.29 -10.94 13.42
N GLU A 98 12.05 -11.02 12.34
CA GLU A 98 12.80 -12.24 11.99
C GLU A 98 13.86 -12.60 13.05
N ARG A 99 14.61 -11.61 13.55
CA ARG A 99 15.60 -11.85 14.62
C ARG A 99 14.95 -12.33 15.91
N ASP A 100 13.84 -11.73 16.31
CA ASP A 100 13.12 -12.11 17.52
C ASP A 100 12.52 -13.50 17.40
N ARG A 101 11.97 -13.84 16.23
CA ARG A 101 11.49 -15.18 15.90
C ARG A 101 12.60 -16.21 15.99
N GLN A 102 13.73 -15.98 15.32
CA GLN A 102 14.90 -16.87 15.37
C GLN A 102 15.44 -17.04 16.79
N ARG A 103 15.49 -15.97 17.58
CA ARG A 103 15.90 -16.00 18.99
C ARG A 103 14.97 -16.87 19.83
N ARG A 104 13.65 -16.71 19.67
CA ARG A 104 12.63 -17.53 20.37
C ARG A 104 12.74 -18.99 19.99
N LEU A 105 12.85 -19.31 18.71
CA LEU A 105 13.04 -20.69 18.24
C LEU A 105 14.33 -21.32 18.77
N SER A 106 15.42 -20.55 18.83
CA SER A 106 16.69 -21.02 19.41
C SER A 106 16.56 -21.28 20.91
N ALA A 107 15.88 -20.41 21.64
CA ALA A 107 15.60 -20.60 23.06
C ALA A 107 14.70 -21.83 23.29
N LEU A 108 13.66 -22.02 22.46
CA LEU A 108 12.78 -23.20 22.50
C LEU A 108 13.53 -24.51 22.31
N ARG A 109 14.53 -24.54 21.41
CA ARG A 109 15.39 -25.73 21.21
C ARG A 109 16.26 -26.04 22.43
N ALA A 110 16.62 -25.03 23.22
CA ALA A 110 17.42 -25.21 24.43
C ALA A 110 16.59 -25.70 25.63
N LEU A 111 15.26 -25.58 25.58
CA LEU A 111 14.38 -26.07 26.65
C LEU A 111 14.28 -27.60 26.62
N THR A 112 14.52 -28.21 27.77
CA THR A 112 14.42 -29.66 28.00
C THR A 112 13.07 -30.09 28.59
N THR A 113 12.10 -29.17 28.67
CA THR A 113 10.76 -29.46 29.19
C THR A 113 10.04 -30.50 28.33
N THR A 114 9.27 -31.37 29.00
CA THR A 114 8.37 -32.35 28.38
C THR A 114 6.94 -31.85 28.31
N GLN A 115 6.66 -30.65 28.84
CA GLN A 115 5.35 -30.01 28.72
C GLN A 115 5.20 -29.36 27.34
N TYR A 116 3.97 -29.37 26.80
CA TYR A 116 3.62 -28.68 25.55
C TYR A 116 4.54 -28.99 24.34
N VAL A 117 5.14 -30.18 24.30
CA VAL A 117 6.05 -30.62 23.21
C VAL A 117 5.36 -30.53 21.85
N GLU A 118 4.10 -30.95 21.76
CA GLU A 118 3.32 -30.85 20.53
C GLU A 118 3.23 -29.41 20.01
N VAL A 119 2.96 -28.43 20.89
CA VAL A 119 2.87 -27.01 20.51
C VAL A 119 4.23 -26.48 20.04
N ARG A 120 5.30 -26.90 20.72
CA ARG A 120 6.67 -26.53 20.35
C ARG A 120 7.05 -27.08 18.97
N ASP A 121 6.81 -28.36 18.75
CA ASP A 121 7.15 -29.04 17.49
C ASP A 121 6.33 -28.47 16.33
N SER A 122 5.07 -28.12 16.60
CA SER A 122 4.20 -27.43 15.66
C SER A 122 4.73 -26.05 15.25
N ALA A 123 5.20 -25.25 16.20
CA ALA A 123 5.81 -23.95 15.91
C ALA A 123 7.09 -24.09 15.06
N PHE A 124 7.86 -25.17 15.22
CA PHE A 124 8.99 -25.46 14.34
C PHE A 124 8.55 -25.80 12.92
N ASP A 125 7.55 -26.67 12.75
CA ASP A 125 7.02 -27.01 11.41
C ASP A 125 6.44 -25.78 10.71
N LEU A 126 5.66 -24.95 11.40
CA LEU A 126 5.10 -23.73 10.82
C LEU A 126 6.19 -22.74 10.41
N SER A 127 7.23 -22.58 11.24
CA SER A 127 8.42 -21.78 10.90
C SER A 127 9.14 -22.30 9.65
N GLU A 128 9.29 -23.62 9.51
CA GLU A 128 9.93 -24.23 8.36
C GLU A 128 9.10 -24.01 7.08
N ARG A 129 7.78 -24.15 7.17
CA ARG A 129 6.86 -23.87 6.06
C ARG A 129 6.93 -22.42 5.62
N TYR A 130 6.99 -21.47 6.56
CA TYR A 130 7.21 -20.06 6.23
C TYR A 130 8.52 -19.86 5.45
N ALA A 131 9.63 -20.44 5.90
CA ALA A 131 10.91 -20.31 5.21
C ALA A 131 10.86 -20.88 3.77
N ARG A 132 10.08 -21.95 3.54
CA ARG A 132 9.85 -22.49 2.19
C ARG A 132 9.07 -21.51 1.30
N ILE A 133 8.02 -20.88 1.83
CA ILE A 133 7.25 -19.85 1.11
C ILE A 133 8.15 -18.67 0.74
N GLU A 134 8.92 -18.17 1.70
CA GLU A 134 9.85 -17.04 1.49
C GLU A 134 10.88 -17.38 0.40
N SER A 135 11.44 -18.60 0.44
CA SER A 135 12.41 -19.06 -0.56
C SER A 135 11.82 -19.23 -1.97
N ALA A 136 10.51 -19.50 -2.08
CA ALA A 136 9.83 -19.68 -3.36
C ALA A 136 9.59 -18.36 -4.11
N GLY A 137 9.65 -17.21 -3.43
CA GLY A 137 9.74 -15.89 -4.05
C GLY A 137 8.53 -15.42 -4.86
N SER A 138 7.36 -16.06 -4.72
CA SER A 138 6.17 -15.82 -5.56
C SER A 138 4.92 -15.40 -4.78
N ALA A 139 5.01 -15.24 -3.47
CA ALA A 139 3.86 -14.86 -2.65
C ALA A 139 3.56 -13.36 -2.77
N ASN A 140 2.27 -13.02 -2.79
CA ASN A 140 1.77 -11.67 -2.57
C ASN A 140 2.43 -11.07 -1.29
N GLU A 141 3.05 -9.89 -1.40
CA GLU A 141 3.86 -9.29 -0.32
C GLU A 141 3.07 -9.12 0.98
N ASP A 142 1.79 -8.77 0.90
CA ASP A 142 0.94 -8.59 2.08
C ASP A 142 0.64 -9.92 2.78
N ILE A 143 0.38 -10.99 2.00
CA ILE A 143 0.15 -12.34 2.52
C ILE A 143 1.46 -12.90 3.11
N LEU A 144 2.60 -12.63 2.48
CA LEU A 144 3.90 -13.04 2.98
C LEU A 144 4.21 -12.36 4.33
N ALA A 145 3.98 -11.06 4.45
CA ALA A 145 4.14 -10.33 5.70
C ALA A 145 3.16 -10.81 6.79
N ALA A 146 1.93 -11.20 6.41
CA ALA A 146 0.99 -11.79 7.34
C ALA A 146 1.43 -13.21 7.80
N ALA A 147 1.97 -14.02 6.89
CA ALA A 147 2.53 -15.33 7.21
C ALA A 147 3.79 -15.22 8.11
N GLU A 148 4.65 -14.22 7.91
CA GLU A 148 5.79 -13.93 8.78
C GLU A 148 5.34 -13.63 10.21
N ARG A 149 4.37 -12.71 10.34
CA ARG A 149 3.77 -12.35 11.63
C ARG A 149 3.21 -13.58 12.32
N GLU A 150 2.55 -14.45 11.57
CA GLU A 150 1.90 -15.62 12.15
C GLU A 150 2.87 -16.73 12.55
N SER A 151 3.92 -16.94 11.76
CA SER A 151 5.07 -17.77 12.15
C SER A 151 5.73 -17.26 13.44
N SER A 152 5.89 -15.94 13.57
CA SER A 152 6.43 -15.30 14.79
C SER A 152 5.50 -15.43 15.99
N ASN A 153 4.19 -15.27 15.78
CA ASN A 153 3.15 -15.44 16.80
C ASN A 153 3.15 -16.87 17.35
N SER A 154 3.17 -17.88 16.46
CA SER A 154 3.27 -19.29 16.85
C SER A 154 4.52 -19.58 17.71
N ALA A 155 5.68 -19.06 17.29
CA ALA A 155 6.92 -19.18 18.07
C ALA A 155 6.85 -18.47 19.43
N ALA A 156 6.21 -17.30 19.50
CA ALA A 156 6.01 -16.56 20.75
C ALA A 156 5.16 -17.34 21.76
N VAL A 157 4.05 -17.92 21.29
CA VAL A 157 3.10 -18.68 22.10
C VAL A 157 3.74 -19.97 22.59
N ALA A 158 4.43 -20.70 21.71
CA ALA A 158 5.18 -21.87 22.11
C ALA A 158 6.24 -21.54 23.17
N TYR A 159 6.96 -20.42 23.02
CA TYR A 159 7.94 -19.97 24.01
C TYR A 159 7.30 -19.61 25.34
N ALA A 160 6.20 -18.83 25.34
CA ALA A 160 5.49 -18.44 26.56
C ALA A 160 4.99 -19.67 27.34
N LEU A 161 4.42 -20.67 26.66
CA LEU A 161 3.92 -21.89 27.30
C LEU A 161 5.04 -22.79 27.84
N ASN A 162 6.18 -22.86 27.16
CA ASN A 162 7.28 -23.77 27.54
C ASN A 162 8.27 -23.17 28.53
N ALA A 163 8.51 -21.86 28.47
CA ALA A 163 9.45 -21.16 29.34
C ALA A 163 8.81 -20.65 30.64
N ASP A 164 7.49 -20.83 30.79
CA ASP A 164 6.66 -20.18 31.82
C ASP A 164 6.90 -18.65 31.86
N ALA A 165 7.35 -18.12 30.73
CA ALA A 165 7.62 -16.72 30.54
C ALA A 165 6.27 -16.04 30.33
N SER A 166 6.04 -14.94 31.04
CA SER A 166 4.95 -14.04 30.64
C SER A 166 5.18 -13.70 29.17
N ALA A 167 4.18 -13.97 28.33
CA ALA A 167 4.20 -13.49 26.96
C ALA A 167 4.56 -12.00 27.04
N PRO A 168 5.49 -11.50 26.20
CA PRO A 168 5.78 -10.07 26.20
C PRO A 168 4.43 -9.37 26.08
N ALA A 169 4.16 -8.47 27.04
CA ALA A 169 3.03 -7.56 26.93
C ALA A 169 3.36 -6.63 25.77
N ASP A 170 3.19 -7.11 24.53
CA ASP A 170 3.06 -6.25 23.38
C ASP A 170 1.85 -5.39 23.72
N GLY A 171 2.13 -4.15 24.12
CA GLY A 171 1.16 -3.29 24.78
C GLY A 171 -0.07 -3.17 23.92
N GLU A 172 -1.19 -3.72 24.40
CA GLU A 172 -2.56 -3.62 23.88
C GLU A 172 -2.61 -3.05 22.45
N GLN A 173 -1.99 -3.77 21.50
CA GLN A 173 -2.06 -3.36 20.11
C GLN A 173 -3.46 -3.73 19.67
N ASP A 174 -4.27 -2.71 19.42
CA ASP A 174 -5.54 -2.89 18.76
C ASP A 174 -5.26 -3.53 17.38
N THR A 175 -5.55 -4.82 17.27
CA THR A 175 -5.40 -5.56 16.03
C THR A 175 -6.47 -5.18 15.00
N GLY A 176 -7.46 -4.37 15.40
CA GLY A 176 -8.64 -4.08 14.60
C GLY A 176 -9.59 -5.28 14.52
N ILE A 177 -9.39 -6.34 15.31
CA ILE A 177 -10.24 -7.54 15.25
C ILE A 177 -11.70 -7.24 15.54
N LEU A 178 -11.99 -6.32 16.47
CA LEU A 178 -13.37 -5.96 16.80
C LEU A 178 -14.04 -5.23 15.64
N ASP A 179 -13.34 -4.29 15.01
CA ASP A 179 -13.82 -3.55 13.85
C ASP A 179 -14.05 -4.52 12.68
N TYR A 180 -13.06 -5.35 12.36
CA TYR A 180 -13.16 -6.38 11.31
C TYR A 180 -14.33 -7.35 11.54
N LEU A 181 -14.45 -7.89 12.75
CA LEU A 181 -15.55 -8.81 13.06
C LEU A 181 -16.89 -8.09 13.02
N SER A 182 -16.99 -6.82 13.43
CA SER A 182 -18.24 -6.06 13.37
C SER A 182 -18.69 -5.75 11.94
N ASP A 183 -17.74 -5.41 11.06
CA ASP A 183 -17.97 -5.19 9.63
C ASP A 183 -18.44 -6.48 8.95
N LEU A 184 -17.91 -7.63 9.38
CA LEU A 184 -18.35 -8.93 8.89
C LEU A 184 -19.72 -9.29 9.48
N SER A 185 -19.85 -9.42 10.80
CA SER A 185 -21.09 -9.80 11.48
C SER A 185 -21.09 -9.32 12.93
N GLN A 186 -22.12 -8.58 13.33
CA GLN A 186 -22.29 -8.19 14.73
C GLN A 186 -22.32 -9.42 15.67
N ASP A 187 -22.89 -10.54 15.24
CA ASP A 187 -22.91 -11.80 16.01
C ASP A 187 -21.48 -12.33 16.25
N LEU A 188 -20.59 -12.26 15.26
CA LEU A 188 -19.19 -12.67 15.41
C LEU A 188 -18.42 -11.76 16.37
N CYS A 189 -18.67 -10.46 16.30
CA CYS A 189 -18.10 -9.48 17.23
C CYS A 189 -18.54 -9.78 18.67
N ASP A 190 -19.83 -10.06 18.88
CA ASP A 190 -20.38 -10.37 20.20
C ASP A 190 -19.90 -11.73 20.72
N ARG A 191 -19.75 -12.75 19.86
CA ARG A 191 -19.11 -14.03 20.23
C ARG A 191 -17.67 -13.85 20.65
N TRP A 192 -16.89 -13.04 19.94
CA TRP A 192 -15.50 -12.75 20.33
C TRP A 192 -15.43 -12.03 21.67
N ARG A 193 -16.28 -11.02 21.91
CA ARG A 193 -16.38 -10.36 23.23
C ARG A 193 -16.77 -11.33 24.33
N GLY A 194 -17.73 -12.21 24.07
CA GLY A 194 -18.13 -13.26 25.01
C GLY A 194 -16.99 -14.23 25.31
N ALA A 195 -16.21 -14.62 24.29
CA ALA A 195 -15.03 -15.46 24.45
C ALA A 195 -13.95 -14.77 25.31
N LEU A 196 -13.67 -13.49 25.07
CA LEU A 196 -12.75 -12.69 25.89
C LEU A 196 -13.22 -12.55 27.34
N PHE A 197 -14.52 -12.29 27.55
CA PHE A 197 -15.10 -12.25 28.88
C PHE A 197 -15.01 -13.60 29.60
N ALA A 198 -15.14 -14.70 28.85
CA ALA A 198 -15.01 -16.04 29.38
C ALA A 198 -13.59 -16.35 29.86
N LEU A 199 -12.53 -15.73 29.32
CA LEU A 199 -11.12 -15.90 29.72
C LEU A 199 -10.79 -15.32 31.12
N ASN A 200 -11.60 -15.66 32.12
CA ASN A 200 -11.37 -15.39 33.53
C ASN A 200 -10.79 -16.66 34.19
N PRO A 201 -9.63 -16.59 34.87
CA PRO A 201 -9.04 -17.73 35.59
C PRO A 201 -9.97 -18.38 36.62
N SER A 202 -11.00 -17.67 37.08
CA SER A 202 -11.99 -18.13 38.07
C SER A 202 -13.11 -18.99 37.45
N ASN A 203 -13.19 -19.07 36.12
CA ASN A 203 -14.22 -19.83 35.42
C ASN A 203 -13.61 -21.13 34.86
N ALA A 204 -13.93 -22.27 35.46
CA ALA A 204 -13.42 -23.57 35.04
C ALA A 204 -13.86 -24.00 33.62
N ASP A 205 -14.96 -23.43 33.10
CA ASP A 205 -15.47 -23.68 31.74
C ASP A 205 -15.07 -22.59 30.73
N ALA A 206 -14.28 -21.60 31.17
CA ALA A 206 -13.73 -20.51 30.35
C ALA A 206 -13.10 -21.00 29.05
N ALA A 207 -12.19 -21.97 29.18
CA ALA A 207 -11.42 -22.50 28.07
C ALA A 207 -12.33 -23.20 27.05
N ARG A 208 -13.33 -23.96 27.52
CA ARG A 208 -14.27 -24.66 26.64
C ARG A 208 -15.13 -23.66 25.86
N HIS A 209 -15.71 -22.67 26.54
CA HIS A 209 -16.52 -21.63 25.88
C HIS A 209 -15.70 -20.80 24.89
N PHE A 210 -14.48 -20.42 25.26
CA PHE A 210 -13.56 -19.72 24.37
C PHE A 210 -13.27 -20.56 23.12
N CYS A 211 -12.85 -21.82 23.28
CA CYS A 211 -12.50 -22.70 22.16
C CYS A 211 -13.69 -22.95 21.22
N THR A 212 -14.90 -23.14 21.75
CA THR A 212 -16.12 -23.30 20.96
C THR A 212 -16.40 -22.03 20.14
N SER A 213 -16.39 -20.87 20.79
CA SER A 213 -16.65 -19.58 20.12
C SER A 213 -15.64 -19.31 19.01
N VAL A 214 -14.36 -19.58 19.26
CA VAL A 214 -13.30 -19.41 18.26
C VAL A 214 -13.48 -20.35 17.07
N ARG A 215 -13.79 -21.63 17.29
CA ARG A 215 -14.04 -22.60 16.20
C ARG A 215 -15.20 -22.15 15.31
N GLU A 216 -16.25 -21.63 15.91
CA GLU A 216 -17.40 -21.08 15.20
C GLU A 216 -17.01 -19.84 14.39
N ILE A 217 -16.24 -18.91 14.96
CA ILE A 217 -15.71 -17.73 14.25
C ILE A 217 -14.90 -18.15 13.00
N PHE A 218 -13.96 -19.09 13.13
CA PHE A 218 -13.18 -19.59 11.98
C PHE A 218 -14.06 -20.18 10.87
N SER A 219 -15.08 -20.93 11.27
CA SER A 219 -15.98 -21.62 10.35
C SER A 219 -16.92 -20.65 9.63
N GLU A 220 -17.45 -19.65 10.35
CA GLU A 220 -18.30 -18.59 9.77
C GLU A 220 -17.53 -17.65 8.86
N ILE A 221 -16.29 -17.26 9.23
CA ILE A 221 -15.41 -16.47 8.35
C ILE A 221 -15.20 -17.23 7.03
N LEU A 222 -14.72 -18.47 7.09
CA LEU A 222 -14.50 -19.25 5.87
C LEU A 222 -15.79 -19.51 5.08
N GLY A 223 -16.91 -19.74 5.76
CA GLY A 223 -18.21 -19.95 5.13
C GLY A 223 -18.70 -18.73 4.36
N ARG A 224 -18.41 -17.53 4.86
CA ARG A 224 -18.86 -16.27 4.27
C ARG A 224 -17.99 -15.79 3.11
N TRP A 225 -16.68 -15.98 3.21
CA TRP A 225 -15.75 -15.57 2.15
C TRP A 225 -15.59 -16.63 1.05
N ALA A 226 -15.84 -17.90 1.37
CA ALA A 226 -15.81 -19.01 0.44
C ALA A 226 -17.12 -19.80 0.52
N GLU A 227 -18.19 -19.22 -0.02
CA GLU A 227 -19.48 -19.89 -0.13
C GLU A 227 -19.35 -21.18 -0.95
N ASP A 228 -20.03 -22.25 -0.52
CA ASP A 228 -19.89 -23.58 -1.12
C ASP A 228 -20.15 -23.57 -2.63
N LYS A 229 -21.16 -22.79 -3.06
CA LYS A 229 -21.53 -22.64 -4.46
C LYS A 229 -20.40 -22.05 -5.31
N ASP A 230 -19.69 -21.05 -4.78
CA ASP A 230 -18.64 -20.33 -5.51
C ASP A 230 -17.37 -21.17 -5.60
N VAL A 231 -17.05 -21.88 -4.52
CA VAL A 231 -15.94 -22.84 -4.49
C VAL A 231 -16.17 -23.98 -5.49
N ILE A 232 -17.38 -24.55 -5.52
CA ILE A 232 -17.74 -25.62 -6.47
C ILE A 232 -17.78 -25.09 -7.92
N ALA A 233 -18.26 -23.86 -8.14
CA ALA A 233 -18.27 -23.25 -9.46
C ALA A 233 -16.85 -23.02 -10.00
N ALA A 234 -15.93 -22.59 -9.13
CA ALA A 234 -14.53 -22.37 -9.49
C ALA A 234 -13.73 -23.66 -9.66
N ASP A 235 -14.05 -24.71 -8.88
CA ASP A 235 -13.40 -26.01 -8.96
C ASP A 235 -14.42 -27.14 -8.71
N PRO A 236 -15.07 -27.67 -9.76
CA PRO A 236 -16.09 -28.72 -9.60
C PRO A 236 -15.55 -30.02 -8.98
N ASN A 237 -14.23 -30.24 -9.11
CA ASN A 237 -13.51 -31.40 -8.58
C ASN A 237 -12.81 -31.09 -7.24
N CYS A 238 -13.20 -30.01 -6.56
CA CYS A 238 -12.65 -29.68 -5.26
C CYS A 238 -12.84 -30.82 -4.27
N GLU A 239 -11.93 -30.90 -3.30
CA GLU A 239 -12.09 -31.83 -2.18
C GLU A 239 -13.37 -31.50 -1.41
N LYS A 240 -14.17 -32.53 -1.13
CA LYS A 240 -15.46 -32.42 -0.44
C LYS A 240 -15.43 -33.24 0.85
N THR A 241 -16.18 -32.77 1.84
CA THR A 241 -16.46 -33.52 3.06
C THR A 241 -17.37 -34.71 2.75
N GLN A 242 -17.57 -35.59 3.73
CA GLN A 242 -18.53 -36.70 3.62
C GLN A 242 -19.97 -36.24 3.34
N GLN A 243 -20.30 -34.99 3.69
CA GLN A 243 -21.62 -34.38 3.46
C GLN A 243 -21.74 -33.73 2.07
N GLY A 244 -20.69 -33.81 1.23
CA GLY A 244 -20.68 -33.26 -0.12
C GLY A 244 -20.38 -31.76 -0.22
N THR A 245 -20.15 -31.08 0.90
CA THR A 245 -19.73 -29.66 0.95
C THR A 245 -18.22 -29.53 0.73
N PRO A 246 -17.70 -28.43 0.16
CA PRO A 246 -16.27 -28.21 0.02
C PRO A 246 -15.51 -28.30 1.34
N SER A 247 -14.35 -28.96 1.33
CA SER A 247 -13.49 -29.07 2.51
C SER A 247 -12.92 -27.70 2.92
N ARG A 248 -12.48 -27.55 4.18
CA ARG A 248 -11.75 -26.35 4.65
C ARG A 248 -10.55 -26.05 3.73
N ARG A 249 -9.80 -27.08 3.33
CA ARG A 249 -8.69 -27.01 2.38
C ARG A 249 -9.12 -26.44 1.03
N ALA A 250 -10.24 -26.91 0.49
CA ALA A 250 -10.79 -26.41 -0.77
C ALA A 250 -11.17 -24.92 -0.66
N LYS A 251 -11.81 -24.52 0.44
CA LYS A 251 -12.15 -23.11 0.71
C LYS A 251 -10.92 -22.21 0.80
N ILE A 252 -9.90 -22.62 1.55
CA ILE A 252 -8.64 -21.87 1.67
C ILE A 252 -7.95 -21.73 0.31
N ARG A 253 -7.87 -22.84 -0.45
CA ARG A 253 -7.30 -22.81 -1.80
C ARG A 253 -8.05 -21.84 -2.71
N PHE A 254 -9.38 -21.82 -2.64
CA PHE A 254 -10.20 -20.88 -3.40
C PHE A 254 -9.86 -19.42 -3.06
N LEU A 255 -9.75 -19.06 -1.78
CA LEU A 255 -9.38 -17.71 -1.36
C LEU A 255 -7.96 -17.33 -1.81
N LEU A 256 -6.99 -18.23 -1.64
CA LEU A 256 -5.61 -18.02 -2.09
C LEU A 256 -5.53 -17.82 -3.61
N ARG A 257 -6.32 -18.55 -4.40
CA ARG A 257 -6.41 -18.38 -5.86
C ARG A 257 -6.90 -16.98 -6.23
N GLN A 258 -7.91 -16.45 -5.54
CA GLN A 258 -8.40 -15.10 -5.78
C GLN A 258 -7.33 -14.03 -5.53
N LYS A 259 -6.36 -14.31 -4.65
CA LYS A 259 -5.25 -13.41 -4.30
C LYS A 259 -3.95 -13.69 -5.06
N GLY A 260 -3.95 -14.65 -5.99
CA GLY A 260 -2.74 -15.06 -6.72
C GLY A 260 -1.66 -15.67 -5.84
N ALA A 261 -2.05 -16.29 -4.71
CA ALA A 261 -1.14 -16.89 -3.73
C ALA A 261 -1.40 -18.39 -3.53
N ASP A 262 -1.87 -19.10 -4.56
CA ASP A 262 -2.30 -20.50 -4.49
C ASP A 262 -1.17 -21.53 -4.60
N SER A 263 0.05 -21.15 -4.21
CA SER A 263 1.17 -22.10 -4.19
C SER A 263 0.90 -23.24 -3.20
N PRO A 264 1.38 -24.47 -3.48
CA PRO A 264 1.26 -25.59 -2.55
C PRO A 264 1.85 -25.28 -1.16
N GLU A 265 2.93 -24.51 -1.13
CA GLU A 265 3.62 -24.10 0.10
C GLU A 265 2.74 -23.14 0.91
N MET A 266 2.13 -22.13 0.28
CA MET A 266 1.23 -21.19 0.96
C MET A 266 -0.02 -21.89 1.48
N LEU A 267 -0.65 -22.72 0.65
CA LEU A 267 -1.79 -23.52 1.08
C LEU A 267 -1.43 -24.40 2.29
N GLY A 268 -0.30 -25.10 2.21
CA GLY A 268 0.18 -25.96 3.28
C GLY A 268 0.59 -25.22 4.56
N PHE A 269 0.95 -23.92 4.47
CA PHE A 269 1.18 -23.07 5.64
C PHE A 269 -0.13 -22.64 6.28
N VAL A 270 -1.09 -22.12 5.51
CA VAL A 270 -2.38 -21.66 6.06
C VAL A 270 -3.15 -22.81 6.70
N GLU A 271 -3.13 -24.00 6.08
CA GLU A 271 -3.74 -25.18 6.68
C GLU A 271 -3.09 -25.57 8.01
N LYS A 272 -1.75 -25.61 8.03
CA LYS A 272 -0.99 -25.95 9.22
C LYS A 272 -1.27 -24.92 10.32
N ASP A 273 -1.26 -23.64 9.99
CA ASP A 273 -1.53 -22.55 10.91
C ASP A 273 -2.89 -22.70 11.62
N ILE A 274 -3.96 -22.97 10.88
CA ILE A 274 -5.28 -23.19 11.47
C ILE A 274 -5.27 -24.46 12.34
N ASP A 275 -4.63 -25.53 11.89
CA ASP A 275 -4.54 -26.77 12.68
C ASP A 275 -3.77 -26.57 13.98
N ASP A 276 -2.72 -25.75 13.98
CA ASP A 276 -1.95 -25.38 15.17
C ASP A 276 -2.82 -24.66 16.20
N ILE A 277 -3.64 -23.70 15.74
CA ILE A 277 -4.59 -22.99 16.59
C ILE A 277 -5.59 -23.97 17.20
N LEU A 278 -6.15 -24.87 16.39
CA LEU A 278 -7.13 -25.84 16.87
C LEU A 278 -6.51 -26.89 17.81
N GLN A 279 -5.23 -27.23 17.61
CA GLN A 279 -4.48 -28.16 18.46
C GLN A 279 -4.20 -27.58 19.86
N LEU A 280 -4.26 -26.26 20.02
CA LEU A 280 -4.20 -25.65 21.35
C LEU A 280 -5.44 -25.99 22.20
N PHE A 281 -6.61 -26.22 21.59
CA PHE A 281 -7.85 -26.38 22.36
C PHE A 281 -7.83 -27.58 23.33
N PRO A 282 -7.40 -28.79 22.93
CA PRO A 282 -7.26 -29.90 23.88
C PRO A 282 -6.25 -29.64 24.99
N VAL A 283 -5.16 -28.93 24.69
CA VAL A 283 -4.12 -28.56 25.66
C VAL A 283 -4.71 -27.69 26.77
N PHE A 284 -5.46 -26.66 26.38
CA PHE A 284 -6.13 -25.77 27.32
C PHE A 284 -7.29 -26.47 28.06
N ASN A 285 -8.09 -27.29 27.38
CA ASN A 285 -9.19 -28.02 28.02
C ASN A 285 -8.73 -29.09 29.02
N LYS A 286 -7.52 -29.65 28.88
CA LYS A 286 -6.96 -30.61 29.85
C LYS A 286 -6.40 -29.91 31.08
N ALA A 287 -5.80 -28.74 30.90
CA ALA A 287 -5.23 -27.95 32.00
C ALA A 287 -6.31 -27.34 32.93
N THR A 288 -7.58 -27.29 32.52
CA THR A 288 -8.71 -26.89 33.40
C THR A 288 -9.26 -28.03 34.28
N HIS A 289 -8.91 -29.29 34.01
CA HIS A 289 -9.52 -30.46 34.68
C HIS A 289 -8.51 -31.45 35.31
N GLY A 290 -7.20 -31.16 35.27
CA GLY A 290 -6.15 -32.04 35.80
C GLY A 290 -5.50 -31.53 37.09
N ALA A 291 -4.96 -32.46 37.92
CA ALA A 291 -4.13 -32.14 39.09
C ALA A 291 -2.75 -31.54 38.73
N ALA A 292 -2.44 -31.42 37.44
CA ALA A 292 -1.22 -30.85 36.90
C ALA A 292 -1.49 -29.46 36.31
N GLY A 293 -1.21 -28.42 37.11
CA GLY A 293 -0.99 -27.05 36.64
C GLY A 293 -2.26 -26.27 36.32
N THR A 294 -2.65 -25.36 37.23
CA THR A 294 -3.56 -24.25 36.92
C THR A 294 -3.02 -23.46 35.72
N ILE A 295 -3.83 -23.28 34.66
CA ILE A 295 -3.49 -22.41 33.52
C ILE A 295 -3.16 -21.02 34.06
N THR A 296 -1.97 -20.50 33.75
CA THR A 296 -1.58 -19.16 34.18
C THR A 296 -2.30 -18.12 33.31
N PHE A 297 -2.52 -16.92 33.87
CA PHE A 297 -3.07 -15.80 33.10
C PHE A 297 -2.23 -15.50 31.84
N ALA A 298 -0.91 -15.69 31.92
CA ALA A 298 0.00 -15.57 30.79
C ALA A 298 -0.30 -16.58 29.67
N SER A 299 -0.63 -17.83 30.00
CA SER A 299 -1.03 -18.84 29.01
C SER A 299 -2.36 -18.50 28.33
N LEU A 300 -3.32 -17.93 29.06
CA LEU A 300 -4.59 -17.46 28.49
C LEU A 300 -4.37 -16.26 27.55
N GLN A 301 -3.50 -15.34 27.92
CA GLN A 301 -3.14 -14.20 27.09
C GLN A 301 -2.42 -14.64 25.81
N ALA A 302 -1.49 -15.61 25.92
CA ALA A 302 -0.83 -16.19 24.75
C ALA A 302 -1.82 -16.90 23.81
N LEU A 303 -2.80 -17.63 24.35
CA LEU A 303 -3.87 -18.24 23.54
C LEU A 303 -4.69 -17.18 22.80
N ARG A 304 -5.13 -16.13 23.51
CA ARG A 304 -5.84 -15.01 22.89
C ARG A 304 -5.03 -14.45 21.72
N GLN A 305 -3.76 -14.12 21.96
CA GLN A 305 -2.88 -13.54 20.94
C GLN A 305 -2.69 -14.48 19.74
N ARG A 306 -2.58 -15.79 20.00
CA ARG A 306 -2.47 -16.80 18.94
C ARG A 306 -3.69 -16.81 18.03
N VAL A 307 -4.87 -16.83 18.62
CA VAL A 307 -6.15 -16.91 17.92
C VAL A 307 -6.45 -15.60 17.18
N GLU A 308 -6.21 -14.48 17.84
CA GLU A 308 -6.40 -13.14 17.29
C GLU A 308 -5.54 -12.94 16.04
N GLY A 309 -4.25 -13.34 16.11
CA GLY A 309 -3.35 -13.36 14.96
C GLY A 309 -3.86 -14.22 13.81
N GLY A 310 -4.36 -15.44 14.09
CA GLY A 310 -4.87 -16.34 13.06
C GLY A 310 -6.16 -15.86 12.40
N ILE A 311 -7.05 -15.21 13.17
CA ILE A 311 -8.24 -14.56 12.60
C ILE A 311 -7.84 -13.43 11.66
N MET A 312 -6.90 -12.58 12.08
CA MET A 312 -6.42 -11.47 11.25
C MET A 312 -5.62 -11.95 10.02
N PHE A 313 -4.91 -13.07 10.14
CA PHE A 313 -4.25 -13.71 9.00
C PHE A 313 -5.27 -14.23 7.98
N LEU A 314 -6.30 -14.93 8.44
CA LEU A 314 -7.40 -15.35 7.56
C LEU A 314 -8.15 -14.18 6.95
N ALA A 315 -8.37 -13.10 7.71
CA ALA A 315 -8.93 -11.87 7.18
C ALA A 315 -8.09 -11.35 6.00
N THR A 316 -6.77 -11.32 6.14
CA THR A 316 -5.85 -10.88 5.07
C THR A 316 -5.93 -11.76 3.82
N ILE A 317 -6.14 -13.07 3.98
CA ILE A 317 -6.29 -14.00 2.86
C ILE A 317 -7.67 -13.84 2.19
N ALA A 318 -8.68 -13.49 2.97
CA ALA A 318 -10.06 -13.42 2.52
C ALA A 318 -10.43 -12.07 1.89
N SER A 319 -9.99 -10.95 2.48
CA SER A 319 -10.25 -9.56 2.06
C SER A 319 -9.49 -9.17 0.82
#